data_AF-A0A2G6WIH0-F1
#
_entry.id   AF-A0A2G6WIH0-F1
#
_cell.length_a   1.000
_cell.length_b   1.000
_cell.length_c   1.000
_cell.angle_alpha   90.00
_cell.angle_beta   90.00
_cell.angle_gamma   90.00
#
_symmetry.space_group_name_H-M   'P 1'
#
loop_
_entity.id
_entity.type
_entity.pdbx_description
1 polymer ?
#
loop_
_entity_poly.entity_id
_entity_poly.type
_entity_poly.pdbx_seq_one_letter_code
_entity_poly.pdbx_strand_id
1 'polypeptide(L)'
;MEIITLILKNPVVLISLIVIILFKLFPPKKINSFYGYRTTNSIKNKSNWDFAQKYSAHLSITLLTPLLLFQVLLYFIYGSTTIIDLSIVFCLLISFGIVIYKTEKKLTTISN
;
A
#
# COMPACT_ATOMS: atom_id res chain seq x y z
N MET A 1 -9.01 -24.21 -8.36
CA MET A 1 -9.72 -23.12 -9.08
C MET A 1 -10.48 -22.18 -8.14
N GLU A 2 -11.09 -22.68 -7.06
CA GLU A 2 -11.93 -21.85 -6.17
C GLU A 2 -11.19 -20.69 -5.47
N ILE A 3 -9.96 -20.91 -5.01
CA ILE A 3 -9.17 -19.86 -4.34
C ILE A 3 -8.86 -18.68 -5.27
N ILE A 4 -8.48 -18.97 -6.52
CA ILE A 4 -8.21 -17.93 -7.52
C ILE A 4 -9.50 -17.15 -7.80
N THR A 5 -10.64 -17.83 -7.93
CA THR A 5 -11.93 -17.16 -8.11
C THR A 5 -12.34 -16.33 -6.89
N LEU A 6 -12.01 -16.76 -5.68
CA LEU A 6 -12.30 -16.04 -4.45
C LEU A 6 -11.48 -14.74 -4.35
N ILE A 7 -10.18 -14.84 -4.64
CA ILE A 7 -9.26 -13.70 -4.68
C ILE A 7 -9.70 -12.69 -5.75
N LEU A 8 -10.04 -13.16 -6.95
CA LEU A 8 -10.50 -12.30 -8.05
C LEU A 8 -11.85 -11.64 -7.77
N LYS A 9 -12.74 -12.30 -7.00
CA LYS A 9 -14.04 -11.75 -6.61
C LYS A 9 -13.94 -10.75 -5.45
N ASN A 10 -12.84 -10.72 -4.69
CA ASN A 10 -12.67 -9.77 -3.60
C ASN A 10 -12.21 -8.40 -4.16
N PRO A 11 -13.08 -7.36 -4.13
CA PRO A 11 -12.76 -6.07 -4.71
C PRO A 11 -11.60 -5.37 -4.00
N VAL A 12 -11.41 -5.60 -2.70
CA VAL A 12 -10.34 -4.99 -1.91
C VAL A 12 -8.98 -5.50 -2.38
N VAL A 13 -8.86 -6.82 -2.61
CA VAL A 13 -7.63 -7.43 -3.11
C VAL A 13 -7.34 -6.96 -4.53
N LEU A 14 -8.36 -6.92 -5.40
CA LEU A 14 -8.22 -6.48 -6.78
C LEU A 14 -7.74 -5.02 -6.87
N ILE A 15 -8.39 -4.11 -6.14
CA ILE A 15 -8.00 -2.69 -6.09
C ILE A 15 -6.58 -2.55 -5.55
N SER A 16 -6.24 -3.28 -4.48
CA SER A 16 -4.89 -3.23 -3.89
C SER A 16 -3.81 -3.68 -4.88
N LEU A 17 -4.05 -4.76 -5.64
CA LEU A 17 -3.14 -5.23 -6.67
C LEU A 17 -2.98 -4.22 -7.81
N ILE A 18 -4.09 -3.64 -8.28
CA ILE A 18 -4.09 -2.61 -9.34
C ILE A 18 -3.26 -1.41 -8.88
N VAL A 19 -3.48 -0.91 -7.66
CA VAL A 19 -2.73 0.22 -7.10
C VAL A 19 -1.24 -0.11 -7.01
N ILE A 20 -0.86 -1.29 -6.50
CA ILE A 20 0.54 -1.71 -6.41
C ILE A 20 1.19 -1.77 -7.80
N ILE A 21 0.51 -2.36 -8.79
CA ILE A 21 1.01 -2.48 -10.16
C ILE A 21 1.18 -1.10 -10.79
N LEU A 22 0.17 -0.23 -10.66
CA LEU A 22 0.22 1.14 -11.18
C LEU A 22 1.39 1.92 -10.58
N PHE A 23 1.58 1.87 -9.26
CA PHE A 23 2.67 2.58 -8.60
C PHE A 23 4.06 2.00 -8.91
N LYS A 24 4.14 0.69 -9.21
CA LYS A 24 5.38 0.03 -9.60
C LYS A 24 5.77 0.32 -11.05
N LEU A 25 4.81 0.31 -11.98
CA LEU A 25 5.06 0.52 -13.41
C LEU A 25 5.12 2.01 -13.78
N PHE A 26 4.27 2.82 -13.14
CA PHE A 26 4.11 4.24 -13.42
C PHE A 26 4.30 5.07 -12.14
N PRO A 27 5.47 5.00 -11.49
CA PRO A 27 5.74 5.83 -10.33
C PRO A 27 5.65 7.31 -10.74
N PRO A 28 5.02 8.18 -9.93
CA PRO A 28 4.92 9.59 -10.25
C PRO A 28 6.30 10.25 -10.27
N LYS A 29 6.75 10.62 -11.48
CA LYS A 29 8.09 11.19 -11.70
C LYS A 29 8.16 12.70 -11.48
N LYS A 30 7.01 13.37 -11.43
CA LYS A 30 6.91 14.83 -11.24
C LYS A 30 5.86 15.12 -10.17
N ILE A 31 6.10 16.19 -9.42
CA ILE A 31 5.11 16.73 -8.47
C ILE A 31 3.85 17.04 -9.27
N ASN A 32 2.75 16.38 -8.92
CA ASN A 32 1.46 16.59 -9.56
C ASN A 32 0.34 16.56 -8.50
N SER A 33 -0.81 17.11 -8.85
CA SER A 33 -1.97 17.25 -7.96
C SER A 33 -2.98 16.10 -8.03
N PHE A 34 -2.75 15.08 -8.85
CA PHE A 34 -3.70 14.00 -9.14
C PHE A 34 -3.31 12.64 -8.51
N TYR A 35 -2.02 12.30 -8.48
CA TYR A 35 -1.55 11.00 -7.98
C TYR A 35 -0.15 11.09 -7.35
N GLY A 36 0.10 10.25 -6.34
CA GLY A 36 1.36 10.17 -5.59
C GLY A 36 1.15 10.31 -4.09
N TYR A 37 2.24 10.13 -3.34
CA TYR A 37 2.33 10.36 -1.91
C TYR A 37 2.47 11.88 -1.68
N ARG A 38 1.40 12.51 -1.20
CA ARG A 38 1.22 13.97 -1.23
C ARG A 38 0.95 14.54 0.15
N THR A 39 1.96 14.50 1.00
CA THR A 39 1.98 15.25 2.26
C THR A 39 2.69 16.59 2.07
N THR A 40 2.45 17.55 2.97
CA THR A 40 3.06 18.88 2.93
C THR A 40 4.59 18.80 2.82
N ASN A 41 5.23 17.84 3.48
CA ASN A 41 6.68 17.67 3.44
C ASN A 41 7.18 17.07 2.12
N SER A 42 6.42 16.13 1.53
CA SER A 42 6.79 15.45 0.28
C SER A 42 6.79 16.39 -0.93
N ILE A 43 5.92 17.40 -0.96
CA ILE A 43 5.75 18.30 -2.11
C ILE A 43 6.64 19.55 -2.06
N LYS A 44 7.45 19.73 -1.01
CA LYS A 44 8.31 20.92 -0.82
C LYS A 44 9.28 21.15 -1.99
N ASN A 45 9.91 20.08 -2.47
CA ASN A 45 10.86 20.13 -3.57
C ASN A 45 10.95 18.77 -4.26
N LYS A 46 11.64 18.72 -5.40
CA LYS A 46 11.77 17.51 -6.23
C LYS A 46 12.46 16.35 -5.49
N SER A 47 13.47 16.65 -4.66
CA SER A 47 14.20 15.65 -3.89
C SER A 47 13.29 14.95 -2.86
N ASN A 48 12.51 15.73 -2.12
CA ASN A 48 11.52 15.21 -1.16
C ASN A 48 10.45 14.38 -1.85
N TRP A 49 9.98 14.82 -3.02
CA TRP A 49 9.02 14.07 -3.81
C TRP A 49 9.58 12.70 -4.20
N ASP A 50 10.76 12.68 -4.82
CA ASP A 50 11.38 11.43 -5.29
C ASP A 50 11.70 10.49 -4.14
N PHE A 51 12.16 11.03 -3.00
CA PHE A 51 12.36 10.27 -1.79
C PHE A 51 11.04 9.66 -1.27
N ALA A 52 10.00 10.48 -1.11
CA ALA A 52 8.72 10.05 -0.56
C ALA A 52 8.10 8.94 -1.42
N GLN A 53 8.08 9.12 -2.74
CA GLN A 53 7.56 8.13 -3.68
C GLN A 53 8.28 6.79 -3.58
N LYS A 54 9.63 6.82 -3.54
CA LYS A 54 10.43 5.60 -3.46
C LYS A 54 10.28 4.92 -2.11
N TYR A 55 10.36 5.69 -1.02
CA TYR A 55 10.32 5.17 0.34
C TYR A 55 8.94 4.61 0.69
N SER A 56 7.87 5.35 0.38
CA SER A 56 6.51 4.89 0.66
C SER A 56 6.17 3.65 -0.14
N ALA A 57 6.53 3.59 -1.43
CA ALA A 57 6.29 2.42 -2.27
C ALA A 57 7.04 1.18 -1.76
N HIS A 58 8.31 1.34 -1.39
CA HIS A 58 9.10 0.25 -0.81
C HIS A 58 8.47 -0.26 0.49
N LEU A 59 8.09 0.66 1.39
CA LEU A 59 7.48 0.30 2.67
C LEU A 59 6.12 -0.37 2.49
N SER A 60 5.28 0.12 1.57
CA SER A 60 4.01 -0.51 1.20
C SER A 60 4.23 -1.94 0.70
N ILE A 61 5.19 -2.19 -0.20
CA ILE A 61 5.47 -3.54 -0.69
C ILE A 61 5.92 -4.45 0.45
N THR A 62 6.84 -3.98 1.31
CA THR A 62 7.37 -4.75 2.44
C THR A 62 6.30 -5.10 3.47
N LEU A 63 5.32 -4.23 3.71
CA LEU A 63 4.22 -4.47 4.67
C LEU A 63 3.08 -5.28 4.07
N LEU A 64 2.67 -4.98 2.83
CA LEU A 64 1.51 -5.60 2.19
C LEU A 64 1.79 -7.03 1.73
N THR A 65 3.01 -7.34 1.29
CA THR A 65 3.35 -8.70 0.80
C THR A 65 3.11 -9.79 1.86
N PRO A 66 3.69 -9.73 3.08
CA PRO A 66 3.45 -10.75 4.10
C PRO A 66 1.99 -10.77 4.58
N LEU A 67 1.34 -9.62 4.63
CA LEU A 67 -0.07 -9.48 5.03
C LEU A 67 -1.00 -10.17 4.04
N LEU A 68 -0.79 -10.00 2.73
CA LEU A 68 -1.56 -10.69 1.70
C LEU A 68 -1.30 -12.21 1.71
N LEU A 69 -0.05 -12.65 1.94
CA LEU A 69 0.27 -14.07 2.07
C LEU A 69 -0.45 -14.70 3.26
N PHE A 70 -0.45 -14.02 4.41
CA PHE A 70 -1.18 -14.46 5.59
C PHE A 70 -2.69 -14.53 5.33
N GLN A 71 -3.24 -13.55 4.61
CA GLN A 71 -4.66 -13.57 4.24
C GLN A 71 -5.02 -14.76 3.36
N VAL A 72 -4.21 -15.06 2.35
CA VAL A 72 -4.43 -16.23 1.48
C VAL A 72 -4.40 -17.53 2.28
N LEU A 73 -3.51 -17.63 3.27
CA LEU A 73 -3.46 -18.77 4.18
C LEU A 73 -4.74 -18.89 5.02
N LEU A 74 -5.26 -17.78 5.55
CA LEU A 74 -6.52 -17.78 6.31
C LEU A 74 -7.70 -18.24 5.45
N TYR A 75 -7.80 -17.76 4.20
CA TYR A 75 -8.82 -18.23 3.26
C TYR A 75 -8.67 -19.71 2.94
N PHE A 76 -7.44 -20.23 2.87
CA PHE A 76 -7.20 -21.65 2.61
C PHE A 76 -7.68 -22.54 3.76
N ILE A 77 -7.45 -22.12 5.01
CA ILE A 77 -7.78 -22.92 6.20
C ILE A 77 -9.25 -22.81 6.57
N TYR A 78 -9.81 -21.59 6.51
CA TYR A 78 -11.12 -21.27 7.08
C TYR A 78 -12.17 -20.87 6.04
N GLY A 79 -11.80 -20.73 4.76
CA GLY A 79 -12.68 -20.25 3.72
C GLY A 79 -12.99 -18.75 3.82
N SER A 80 -13.95 -18.28 3.03
CA SER A 80 -14.44 -16.89 3.10
C SER A 80 -15.43 -16.75 4.23
N THR A 81 -15.07 -15.96 5.24
CA THR A 81 -15.99 -15.56 6.31
C THR A 81 -15.97 -14.05 6.45
N THR A 82 -17.06 -13.46 6.94
CA THR A 82 -17.15 -12.01 7.17
C THR A 82 -16.00 -11.48 8.04
N ILE A 83 -15.54 -12.28 9.01
CA ILE A 83 -14.43 -11.92 9.89
C ILE A 83 -13.12 -11.82 9.10
N ILE A 84 -12.85 -12.79 8.23
CA ILE A 84 -11.65 -12.82 7.39
C ILE A 84 -11.71 -11.70 6.34
N ASP A 85 -12.88 -11.43 5.77
CA ASP A 85 -13.04 -10.33 4.80
C ASP A 85 -12.85 -8.95 5.44
N LEU A 86 -13.28 -8.77 6.70
CA LEU A 86 -13.05 -7.53 7.44
C LEU A 86 -11.61 -7.38 7.92
N SER A 87 -10.94 -8.49 8.29
CA SER A 87 -9.57 -8.43 8.82
C SER A 87 -8.59 -7.81 7.82
N ILE A 88 -8.71 -8.14 6.52
CA ILE A 88 -7.86 -7.55 5.48
C ILE A 88 -8.02 -6.03 5.39
N VAL A 89 -9.24 -5.51 5.50
CA VAL A 89 -9.50 -4.06 5.47
C VAL A 89 -8.83 -3.37 6.65
N PHE A 90 -8.98 -3.92 7.86
CA PHE A 90 -8.32 -3.39 9.06
C PHE A 90 -6.79 -3.42 8.94
N CYS A 91 -6.23 -4.54 8.47
CA CYS A 91 -4.79 -4.66 8.27
C CYS A 91 -4.24 -3.70 7.20
N LEU A 92 -5.01 -3.43 6.13
CA LEU A 92 -4.66 -2.43 5.12
C LEU A 92 -4.64 -1.01 5.69
N LEU A 93 -5.65 -0.64 6.50
CA LEU A 93 -5.71 0.67 7.15
C LEU A 93 -4.51 0.91 8.09
N ILE A 94 -4.18 -0.10 8.91
CA ILE A 94 -3.01 -0.04 9.80
C ILE A 94 -1.72 0.11 8.97
N SER A 95 -1.59 -0.68 7.91
CA SER A 95 -0.41 -0.61 7.02
C SER A 95 -0.26 0.77 6.39
N PHE A 96 -1.36 1.37 5.93
CA PHE A 96 -1.36 2.72 5.36
C PHE A 96 -0.93 3.78 6.39
N GLY A 97 -1.44 3.68 7.63
CA GLY A 97 -1.02 4.54 8.73
C GLY A 97 0.47 4.43 9.04
N ILE A 98 1.02 3.20 9.07
CA ILE A 98 2.45 2.97 9.27
C ILE A 98 3.28 3.57 8.12
N VAL A 99 2.83 3.41 6.87
CA VAL A 99 3.51 3.97 5.70
C VAL A 99 3.58 5.48 5.80
N ILE A 100 2.46 6.15 6.12
CA ILE A 100 2.43 7.60 6.29
C ILE A 100 3.37 8.02 7.42
N TYR A 101 3.21 7.43 8.60
CA TYR A 101 4.00 7.80 9.78
C TYR A 101 5.51 7.69 9.54
N LYS A 102 5.96 6.54 9.02
CA LYS A 102 7.40 6.32 8.78
C LYS A 102 7.94 7.21 7.66
N THR A 103 7.16 7.43 6.60
CA THR A 103 7.58 8.29 5.48
C THR A 103 7.70 9.75 5.94
N GLU A 104 6.71 10.27 6.69
CA GLU A 104 6.78 11.62 7.25
C GLU A 104 7.93 11.79 8.22
N LYS A 105 8.12 10.84 9.14
CA LYS A 105 9.24 10.88 10.10
C LYS A 105 10.60 10.96 9.40
N LYS A 106 10.77 10.24 8.29
CA LYS A 106 12.01 10.26 7.53
C LYS A 106 12.16 11.53 6.69
N LEU A 107 11.08 12.04 6.12
CA LEU A 107 11.05 13.32 5.40
C LEU A 107 11.44 14.49 6.29
N THR A 108 10.88 14.60 7.50
CA THR A 108 11.20 15.70 8.43
C THR A 108 12.66 15.68 8.87
N THR A 109 13.27 14.49 8.98
CA THR A 109 14.69 14.34 9.30
C THR A 109 15.61 14.80 8.18
N ILE A 110 15.18 14.69 6.91
CA ILE A 110 15.98 15.06 5.72
C ILE A 110 15.75 16.51 5.31
N SER A 111 14.57 17.09 5.64
CA SER A 111 14.21 18.45 5.26
C SER A 111 14.64 19.54 6.25
N ASN A 112 15.14 19.15 7.42
CA ASN A 112 15.73 20.03 8.43
C ASN A 112 17.25 20.00 8.29
#